data_AF-A0A938M634-F1
#
_entry.id   AF-A0A938M634-F1
#
_cell.length_a   1.000
_cell.length_b   1.000
_cell.length_c   1.000
_cell.angle_alpha   90.00
_cell.angle_beta   90.00
_cell.angle_gamma   90.00
#
_symmetry.space_group_name_H-M   'P 1'
#
loop_
_entity.id
_entity.type
_entity.pdbx_description
1 polymer ?
#
loop_
_entity_poly.entity_id
_entity_poly.type
_entity_poly.pdbx_seq_one_letter_code
_entity_poly.pdbx_strand_id
1 'polypeptide(L)'
;SADGLLASVLLDAAPGSRTRALWRPLASIVGSRRDEGQVGRVLQTLGELPPGDGAAEKQAECLAGLLEGLERGGASATSAPTAAAGLRLLLASSDARVREPAARTARLLRIEQTPEMKAIVDDAGRTALDETQPLEARARAARLLAAAPPDDLKTFADQLLDHRQPVEVQLAAVEALGAADDAAAMSLLLEKFPSFTPRLSAAVMDAFFAKQERLPMLLEALEQSAIPASSLDAVRRDQLNNSPKSEIAARARKLLAPEKGTAERQSVLDHYASGLRLPRDAARGKAVFDKQCAKCHKLGGEGYEVGPDLLTAKTRSDETLLSDIMDPSSQITVGYGQYTVITETGRIFNGVLAAETATSVTLRAEENKETVLLRKEIDEMAASRVSMMPEDLEKEVTPQDIADLIGFLRQSLGPTLPSRLVLVDDDPAFPLTLTEGDGRVWLESTDAHAGNAALAVAPPQRFAAKIPGWEFRVAEQPALGEFRYLRFAWKQPAGDGVMLELAADGGWPEPNDSRCRYFSGRNTTDWDAVQVAADRPVEWTVVTRDLWRDFGSFTLTGIAPTAMGGIALFDRIELLRSLDEAE
;
A
#
# COMPACT_ATOMS: atom_id res chain seq x y z
N SER A 1 -2.94 0.33 46.03
CA SER A 1 -3.99 -0.22 45.14
C SER A 1 -3.44 -0.32 43.73
N ALA A 2 -4.11 -1.03 42.80
CA ALA A 2 -3.59 -1.24 41.44
C ALA A 2 -3.44 0.07 40.65
N ASP A 3 -4.37 1.01 40.82
CA ASP A 3 -4.30 2.37 40.27
C ASP A 3 -3.12 3.17 40.84
N GLY A 4 -2.84 3.07 42.14
CA GLY A 4 -1.68 3.73 42.76
C GLY A 4 -0.33 3.20 42.27
N LEU A 5 -0.22 1.88 42.07
CA LEU A 5 0.98 1.26 41.49
C LEU A 5 1.14 1.63 40.00
N LEU A 6 0.04 1.69 39.26
CA LEU A 6 0.04 2.13 37.87
C LEU A 6 0.52 3.59 37.76
N ALA A 7 -0.03 4.48 38.58
CA ALA A 7 0.39 5.88 38.62
C ALA A 7 1.89 6.03 38.93
N SER A 8 2.42 5.26 39.90
CA SER A 8 3.84 5.31 40.24
C SER A 8 4.73 4.82 39.10
N VAL A 9 4.29 3.79 38.38
CA VAL A 9 5.03 3.20 37.24
C VAL A 9 4.97 4.11 36.00
N LEU A 10 3.89 4.89 35.84
CA LEU A 10 3.72 5.84 34.73
C LEU A 10 4.62 7.08 34.86
N LEU A 11 4.89 7.53 36.08
CA LEU A 11 5.75 8.68 36.37
C LEU A 11 7.25 8.39 36.24
N ASP A 12 7.64 7.12 36.00
CA ASP A 12 9.03 6.77 35.68
C ASP A 12 9.43 7.37 34.31
N ALA A 13 10.40 8.28 34.32
CA ALA A 13 10.85 9.00 33.14
C ALA A 13 11.73 8.13 32.20
N ALA A 14 12.34 7.06 32.70
CA ALA A 14 13.21 6.17 31.91
C ALA A 14 12.89 4.68 32.17
N PRO A 15 11.67 4.23 31.83
CA PRO A 15 11.21 2.89 32.18
C PRO A 15 11.96 1.82 31.38
N GLY A 16 12.63 0.92 32.09
CA GLY A 16 13.22 -0.29 31.51
C GLY A 16 12.14 -1.26 30.98
N SER A 17 12.54 -2.25 30.17
CA SER A 17 11.62 -3.18 29.49
C SER A 17 10.62 -3.88 30.43
N ARG A 18 11.05 -4.23 31.65
CA ARG A 18 10.19 -4.83 32.68
C ARG A 18 9.11 -3.88 33.19
N THR A 19 9.42 -2.60 33.34
CA THR A 19 8.49 -1.56 33.78
C THR A 19 7.42 -1.32 32.71
N ARG A 20 7.82 -1.30 31.44
CA ARG A 20 6.89 -1.16 30.29
C ARG A 20 5.91 -2.33 30.21
N ALA A 21 6.39 -3.55 30.43
CA ALA A 21 5.56 -4.76 30.40
C ALA A 21 4.45 -4.78 31.47
N LEU A 22 4.49 -3.89 32.47
CA LEU A 22 3.48 -3.81 33.53
C LEU A 22 2.30 -2.87 33.20
N TRP A 23 2.44 -1.95 32.24
CA TRP A 23 1.44 -0.91 31.95
C TRP A 23 0.07 -1.50 31.60
N ARG A 24 0.04 -2.37 30.60
CA ARG A 24 -1.19 -2.99 30.09
C ARG A 24 -1.83 -3.95 31.10
N PRO A 25 -1.11 -4.89 31.75
CA PRO A 25 -1.70 -5.76 32.77
C PRO A 25 -2.28 -5.01 33.96
N LEU A 26 -1.59 -3.98 34.47
CA LEU A 26 -2.08 -3.20 35.61
C LEU A 26 -3.34 -2.41 35.26
N ALA A 27 -3.38 -1.79 34.08
CA ALA A 27 -4.58 -1.08 33.61
C ALA A 27 -5.78 -2.04 33.40
N SER A 28 -5.52 -3.24 32.88
CA SER A 28 -6.54 -4.30 32.74
C SER A 28 -7.12 -4.76 34.07
N ILE A 29 -6.29 -4.87 35.11
CA ILE A 29 -6.77 -5.14 36.48
C ILE A 29 -7.68 -4.02 36.97
N VAL A 30 -7.29 -2.74 36.77
CA VAL A 30 -8.12 -1.59 37.17
C VAL A 30 -9.48 -1.63 36.48
N GLY A 31 -9.51 -1.81 35.14
CA GLY A 31 -10.76 -1.87 34.38
C GLY A 31 -11.70 -3.00 34.84
N SER A 32 -11.14 -4.18 35.14
CA SER A 32 -11.94 -5.35 35.53
C SER A 32 -12.60 -5.25 36.91
N ARG A 33 -12.13 -4.34 37.77
CA ARG A 33 -12.65 -4.17 39.14
C ARG A 33 -13.94 -3.34 39.22
N ARG A 34 -14.32 -2.65 38.14
CA ARG A 34 -15.53 -1.79 38.06
C ARG A 34 -15.57 -0.68 39.13
N ASP A 35 -14.43 -0.21 39.61
CA ASP A 35 -14.35 0.93 40.54
C ASP A 35 -14.22 2.22 39.74
N GLU A 36 -15.32 2.98 39.66
CA GLU A 36 -15.40 4.23 38.90
C GLU A 36 -14.33 5.26 39.32
N GLY A 37 -14.00 5.33 40.61
CA GLY A 37 -12.99 6.25 41.12
C GLY A 37 -11.58 5.86 40.70
N GLN A 38 -11.26 4.56 40.70
CA GLN A 38 -9.97 4.06 40.22
C GLN A 38 -9.82 4.27 38.71
N VAL A 39 -10.85 3.94 37.93
CA VAL A 39 -10.87 4.15 36.47
C VAL A 39 -10.70 5.64 36.15
N GLY A 40 -11.46 6.52 36.81
CA GLY A 40 -11.37 7.96 36.60
C GLY A 40 -10.00 8.55 36.94
N ARG A 41 -9.36 8.11 38.03
CA ARG A 41 -7.98 8.53 38.38
C ARG A 41 -6.95 8.08 37.36
N VAL A 42 -7.07 6.85 36.84
CA VAL A 42 -6.18 6.36 35.79
C VAL A 42 -6.33 7.18 34.52
N LEU A 43 -7.57 7.42 34.07
CA LEU A 43 -7.84 8.24 32.89
C LEU A 43 -7.29 9.67 33.05
N GLN A 44 -7.49 10.29 34.22
CA GLN A 44 -6.92 11.60 34.52
C GLN A 44 -5.39 11.57 34.46
N THR A 45 -4.76 10.60 35.14
CA THR A 45 -3.30 10.45 35.18
C THR A 45 -2.73 10.32 33.76
N LEU A 46 -3.37 9.50 32.92
CA LEU A 46 -2.96 9.31 31.53
C LEU A 46 -3.11 10.59 30.70
N GLY A 47 -4.22 11.32 30.89
CA GLY A 47 -4.48 12.57 30.18
C GLY A 47 -3.51 13.69 30.56
N GLU A 48 -3.09 13.73 31.83
CA GLU A 48 -2.18 14.74 32.39
C GLU A 48 -0.69 14.36 32.27
N LEU A 49 -0.36 13.24 31.60
CA LEU A 49 1.03 12.86 31.37
C LEU A 49 1.80 13.99 30.65
N PRO A 50 2.99 14.36 31.13
CA PRO A 50 3.80 15.38 30.47
C PRO A 50 4.11 14.99 29.03
N PRO A 51 4.06 15.93 28.08
CA PRO A 51 4.51 15.66 26.72
C PRO A 51 6.00 15.32 26.73
N GLY A 52 6.39 14.23 26.08
CA GLY A 52 7.76 13.74 26.02
C GLY A 52 7.88 12.37 25.37
N ASP A 53 9.12 11.91 25.16
CA ASP A 53 9.41 10.61 24.54
C ASP A 53 8.73 9.47 25.31
N GLY A 54 7.91 8.69 24.60
CA GLY A 54 7.18 7.55 25.15
C GLY A 54 5.87 7.86 25.88
N ALA A 55 5.43 9.13 25.97
CA ALA A 55 4.13 9.46 26.57
C ALA A 55 2.95 8.81 25.82
N ALA A 56 2.96 8.87 24.49
CA ALA A 56 1.95 8.23 23.65
C ALA A 56 1.95 6.69 23.77
N GLU A 57 3.14 6.08 23.89
CA GLU A 57 3.29 4.63 24.13
C GLU A 57 2.64 4.23 25.46
N LYS A 58 2.94 4.97 26.55
CA LYS A 58 2.33 4.76 27.87
C LYS A 58 0.82 4.88 27.81
N GLN A 59 0.31 5.94 27.18
CA GLN A 59 -1.13 6.19 27.04
C GLN A 59 -1.82 5.06 26.27
N ALA A 60 -1.27 4.67 25.11
CA ALA A 60 -1.82 3.63 24.26
C ALA A 60 -1.88 2.26 24.97
N GLU A 61 -0.77 1.82 25.57
CA GLU A 61 -0.71 0.52 26.26
C GLU A 61 -1.63 0.46 27.49
N CYS A 62 -1.69 1.54 28.27
CA CYS A 62 -2.60 1.60 29.41
C CYS A 62 -4.06 1.68 28.99
N LEU A 63 -4.42 2.43 27.95
CA LEU A 63 -5.79 2.47 27.46
C LEU A 63 -6.23 1.13 26.88
N ALA A 64 -5.35 0.45 26.12
CA ALA A 64 -5.62 -0.91 25.62
C ALA A 64 -5.88 -1.88 26.78
N GLY A 65 -5.04 -1.86 27.81
CA GLY A 65 -5.25 -2.67 29.01
C GLY A 65 -6.55 -2.32 29.72
N LEU A 66 -6.84 -1.03 29.92
CA LEU A 66 -8.06 -0.57 30.57
C LEU A 66 -9.31 -1.05 29.83
N LEU A 67 -9.32 -0.97 28.50
CA LEU A 67 -10.40 -1.47 27.64
C LEU A 67 -10.63 -2.98 27.83
N GLU A 68 -9.59 -3.79 27.73
CA GLU A 68 -9.68 -5.24 27.97
C GLU A 68 -10.27 -5.54 29.35
N GLY A 69 -9.82 -4.78 30.35
CA GLY A 69 -10.32 -4.85 31.72
C GLY A 69 -11.80 -4.55 31.81
N LEU A 70 -12.25 -3.45 31.20
CA LEU A 70 -13.65 -3.00 31.20
C LEU A 70 -14.57 -3.96 30.43
N GLU A 71 -14.14 -4.48 29.29
CA GLU A 71 -14.90 -5.44 28.47
C GLU A 71 -15.09 -6.76 29.19
N ARG A 72 -14.00 -7.35 29.71
CA ARG A 72 -14.07 -8.57 30.54
C ARG A 72 -14.82 -8.35 31.84
N GLY A 73 -14.62 -7.16 32.40
CA GLY A 73 -15.23 -6.71 33.63
C GLY A 73 -16.73 -6.60 33.48
N GLY A 74 -17.28 -6.19 32.33
CA GLY A 74 -18.68 -5.82 32.17
C GLY A 74 -18.89 -4.37 32.58
N ALA A 75 -18.47 -3.45 31.72
CA ALA A 75 -18.48 -2.00 31.97
C ALA A 75 -19.85 -1.47 32.40
N SER A 76 -19.84 -0.54 33.35
CA SER A 76 -21.00 0.24 33.77
C SER A 76 -20.79 1.71 33.42
N ALA A 77 -21.89 2.45 33.32
CA ALA A 77 -21.83 3.90 33.19
C ALA A 77 -21.01 4.49 34.35
N THR A 78 -20.19 5.50 34.07
CA THR A 78 -19.54 6.29 35.12
C THR A 78 -19.91 7.76 35.02
N SER A 79 -19.99 8.42 36.18
CA SER A 79 -20.18 9.86 36.31
C SER A 79 -18.99 10.56 36.96
N ALA A 80 -17.85 9.87 37.08
CA ALA A 80 -16.67 10.41 37.74
C ALA A 80 -16.11 11.62 36.96
N PRO A 81 -16.03 12.84 37.56
CA PRO A 81 -15.51 14.03 36.88
C PRO A 81 -14.05 13.86 36.39
N THR A 82 -13.26 13.08 37.12
CA THR A 82 -11.87 12.74 36.76
C THR A 82 -11.78 11.93 35.47
N ALA A 83 -12.76 11.04 35.21
CA ALA A 83 -12.83 10.29 33.96
C ALA A 83 -13.08 11.22 32.76
N ALA A 84 -14.04 12.14 32.87
CA ALA A 84 -14.36 13.11 31.82
C ALA A 84 -13.16 14.05 31.54
N ALA A 85 -12.51 14.56 32.59
CA ALA A 85 -11.34 15.43 32.46
C ALA A 85 -10.16 14.74 31.77
N GLY A 86 -9.85 13.49 32.15
CA GLY A 86 -8.80 12.69 31.53
C GLY A 86 -9.10 12.36 30.08
N LEU A 87 -10.31 11.90 29.78
CA LEU A 87 -10.73 11.58 28.41
C LEU A 87 -10.68 12.79 27.49
N ARG A 88 -11.06 13.99 27.96
CA ARG A 88 -10.93 15.21 27.18
C ARG A 88 -9.50 15.42 26.67
N LEU A 89 -8.48 15.15 27.49
CA LEU A 89 -7.08 15.31 27.05
C LEU A 89 -6.66 14.19 26.08
N LEU A 90 -7.07 12.95 26.35
CA LEU A 90 -6.71 11.79 25.54
C LEU A 90 -7.37 11.80 24.15
N LEU A 91 -8.63 12.25 24.06
CA LEU A 91 -9.37 12.39 22.81
C LEU A 91 -8.82 13.50 21.90
N ALA A 92 -8.22 14.54 22.50
CA ALA A 92 -7.55 15.62 21.78
C ALA A 92 -6.19 15.21 21.19
N SER A 93 -5.68 14.01 21.51
CA SER A 93 -4.39 13.52 21.02
C SER A 93 -4.35 13.42 19.49
N SER A 94 -3.22 13.80 18.91
CA SER A 94 -2.92 13.58 17.50
C SER A 94 -2.56 12.13 17.18
N ASP A 95 -2.15 11.33 18.19
CA ASP A 95 -1.80 9.92 18.00
C ASP A 95 -3.05 9.04 18.04
N ALA A 96 -3.34 8.38 16.91
CA ALA A 96 -4.50 7.49 16.76
C ALA A 96 -4.48 6.33 17.78
N ARG A 97 -3.29 5.83 18.15
CA ARG A 97 -3.13 4.75 19.14
C ARG A 97 -3.59 5.15 20.54
N VAL A 98 -3.71 6.45 20.81
CA VAL A 98 -4.26 7.00 22.06
C VAL A 98 -5.72 7.36 21.89
N ARG A 99 -6.05 8.09 20.81
CA ARG A 99 -7.40 8.63 20.57
C ARG A 99 -8.44 7.54 20.38
N GLU A 100 -8.16 6.50 19.60
CA GLU A 100 -9.13 5.43 19.33
C GLU A 100 -9.48 4.62 20.59
N PRO A 101 -8.51 4.15 21.41
CA PRO A 101 -8.84 3.53 22.67
C PRO A 101 -9.57 4.47 23.65
N ALA A 102 -9.26 5.77 23.65
CA ALA A 102 -9.94 6.74 24.49
C ALA A 102 -11.42 6.90 24.10
N ALA A 103 -11.73 7.00 22.80
CA ALA A 103 -13.12 7.08 22.30
C ALA A 103 -13.92 5.81 22.65
N ARG A 104 -13.33 4.62 22.45
CA ARG A 104 -13.95 3.36 22.88
C ARG A 104 -14.17 3.31 24.39
N THR A 105 -13.22 3.82 25.17
CA THR A 105 -13.32 3.87 26.64
C THR A 105 -14.47 4.76 27.07
N ALA A 106 -14.59 5.96 26.48
CA ALA A 106 -15.67 6.89 26.74
C ALA A 106 -17.05 6.22 26.53
N ARG A 107 -17.22 5.53 25.40
CA ARG A 107 -18.44 4.80 25.03
C ARG A 107 -18.76 3.62 25.95
N LEU A 108 -17.77 2.78 26.27
CA LEU A 108 -17.98 1.66 27.21
C LEU A 108 -18.42 2.15 28.59
N LEU A 109 -17.89 3.29 29.01
CA LEU A 109 -18.23 3.94 30.27
C LEU A 109 -19.48 4.85 30.18
N ARG A 110 -20.13 4.93 29.01
CA ARG A 110 -21.30 5.77 28.71
C ARG A 110 -21.11 7.24 29.11
N ILE A 111 -19.87 7.72 29.05
CA ILE A 111 -19.52 9.08 29.47
C ILE A 111 -20.11 10.11 28.51
N GLU A 112 -20.34 9.75 27.25
CA GLU A 112 -21.02 10.59 26.25
C GLU A 112 -22.42 11.04 26.69
N GLN A 113 -23.05 10.34 27.62
CA GLN A 113 -24.39 10.66 28.15
C GLN A 113 -24.35 11.58 29.37
N THR A 114 -23.16 11.90 29.88
CA THR A 114 -22.99 12.77 31.06
C THR A 114 -23.15 14.25 30.68
N PRO A 115 -23.73 15.09 31.55
CA PRO A 115 -23.82 16.54 31.32
C PRO A 115 -22.45 17.18 31.09
N GLU A 116 -21.41 16.71 31.79
CA GLU A 116 -20.04 17.19 31.68
C GLU A 116 -19.46 16.92 30.29
N MET A 117 -19.60 15.69 29.78
CA MET A 117 -19.10 15.35 28.44
C MET A 117 -19.92 16.04 27.35
N LYS A 118 -21.24 16.16 27.51
CA LYS A 118 -22.06 16.93 26.57
C LYS A 118 -21.59 18.39 26.48
N ALA A 119 -21.33 19.03 27.61
CA ALA A 119 -20.79 20.39 27.63
C ALA A 119 -19.43 20.48 26.93
N ILE A 120 -18.55 19.49 27.12
CA ILE A 120 -17.24 19.41 26.44
C ILE A 120 -17.41 19.25 24.93
N VAL A 121 -18.30 18.37 24.47
CA VAL A 121 -18.57 18.12 23.05
C VAL A 121 -19.19 19.36 22.39
N ASP A 122 -20.17 19.99 23.03
CA ASP A 122 -20.81 21.19 22.50
C ASP A 122 -19.81 22.36 22.41
N ASP A 123 -18.94 22.53 23.41
CA ASP A 123 -17.85 23.52 23.39
C ASP A 123 -16.81 23.23 22.31
N ALA A 124 -16.44 21.96 22.14
CA ALA A 124 -15.53 21.51 21.11
C ALA A 124 -16.10 21.78 19.71
N GLY A 125 -17.38 21.47 19.48
CA GLY A 125 -18.06 21.75 18.21
C GLY A 125 -18.09 23.25 17.89
N ARG A 126 -18.43 24.10 18.88
CA ARG A 126 -18.37 25.56 18.72
C ARG A 126 -16.95 26.06 18.42
N THR A 127 -15.96 25.58 19.17
CA THR A 127 -14.56 25.97 18.99
C THR A 127 -14.01 25.54 17.62
N ALA A 128 -14.38 24.34 17.13
CA ALA A 128 -13.93 23.83 15.85
C ALA A 128 -14.47 24.67 14.66
N LEU A 129 -15.72 25.12 14.79
CA LEU A 129 -16.40 25.93 13.78
C LEU A 129 -16.10 27.44 13.88
N ASP A 130 -15.57 27.92 15.00
CA ASP A 130 -15.23 29.33 15.20
C ASP A 130 -13.96 29.72 14.42
N GLU A 131 -14.13 30.41 13.31
CA GLU A 131 -13.04 30.90 12.45
C GLU A 131 -12.09 31.89 13.14
N THR A 132 -12.49 32.48 14.27
CA THR A 132 -11.64 33.41 15.04
C THR A 132 -10.62 32.69 15.93
N GLN A 133 -10.81 31.39 16.17
CA GLN A 133 -9.89 30.59 16.97
C GLN A 133 -8.62 30.21 16.17
N PRO A 134 -7.47 30.03 16.84
CA PRO A 134 -6.28 29.50 16.19
C PRO A 134 -6.53 28.13 15.54
N LEU A 135 -5.97 27.92 14.34
CA LEU A 135 -6.17 26.70 13.56
C LEU A 135 -5.91 25.42 14.35
N GLU A 136 -4.84 25.40 15.16
CA GLU A 136 -4.50 24.25 16.01
C GLU A 136 -5.57 24.00 17.08
N ALA A 137 -6.13 25.05 17.68
CA ALA A 137 -7.20 24.93 18.66
C ALA A 137 -8.47 24.35 18.02
N ARG A 138 -8.81 24.81 16.81
CA ARG A 138 -9.95 24.32 16.01
C ARG A 138 -9.78 22.84 15.65
N ALA A 139 -8.61 22.45 15.13
CA ALA A 139 -8.33 21.07 14.78
C ALA A 139 -8.33 20.16 16.02
N ARG A 140 -7.75 20.60 17.14
CA ARG A 140 -7.80 19.85 18.40
C ARG A 140 -9.25 19.69 18.90
N ALA A 141 -10.07 20.73 18.79
CA ALA A 141 -11.48 20.67 19.16
C ALA A 141 -12.27 19.70 18.26
N ALA A 142 -12.02 19.70 16.95
CA ALA A 142 -12.64 18.74 16.02
C ALA A 142 -12.33 17.27 16.39
N ARG A 143 -11.09 16.95 16.82
CA ARG A 143 -10.75 15.59 17.29
C ARG A 143 -11.55 15.13 18.50
N LEU A 144 -11.92 16.05 19.40
CA LEU A 144 -12.71 15.74 20.60
C LEU A 144 -14.10 15.22 20.28
N LEU A 145 -14.63 15.54 19.09
CA LEU A 145 -15.94 15.09 18.66
C LEU A 145 -16.02 13.56 18.48
N ALA A 146 -14.89 12.84 18.53
CA ALA A 146 -14.87 11.37 18.58
C ALA A 146 -15.67 10.79 19.76
N ALA A 147 -15.89 11.57 20.82
CA ALA A 147 -16.72 11.18 21.97
C ALA A 147 -18.15 11.73 21.92
N ALA A 148 -18.53 12.42 20.85
CA ALA A 148 -19.89 12.89 20.67
C ALA A 148 -20.83 11.70 20.40
N PRO A 149 -22.09 11.77 20.87
CA PRO A 149 -23.14 10.87 20.39
C PRO A 149 -23.26 10.92 18.86
N PRO A 150 -23.62 9.82 18.17
CA PRO A 150 -23.66 9.78 16.70
C PRO A 150 -24.47 10.90 16.04
N ASP A 151 -25.63 11.28 16.61
CA ASP A 151 -26.48 12.34 16.07
C ASP A 151 -25.83 13.73 16.20
N ASP A 152 -25.17 14.00 17.33
CA ASP A 152 -24.41 15.25 17.57
C ASP A 152 -23.19 15.30 16.63
N LEU A 153 -22.48 14.17 16.48
CA LEU A 153 -21.32 14.04 15.60
C LEU A 153 -21.69 14.34 14.14
N LYS A 154 -22.80 13.78 13.64
CA LYS A 154 -23.28 14.04 12.27
C LYS A 154 -23.55 15.52 12.04
N THR A 155 -24.16 16.20 13.01
CA THR A 155 -24.50 17.63 12.93
C THR A 155 -23.28 18.52 12.75
N PHE A 156 -22.18 18.22 13.46
CA PHE A 156 -20.93 18.96 13.32
C PHE A 156 -20.13 18.52 12.09
N ALA A 157 -20.13 17.24 11.77
CA ALA A 157 -19.33 16.67 10.69
C ALA A 157 -19.66 17.29 9.32
N ASP A 158 -20.93 17.55 9.01
CA ASP A 158 -21.31 18.20 7.76
C ASP A 158 -20.63 19.56 7.55
N GLN A 159 -20.52 20.36 8.61
CA GLN A 159 -19.91 21.69 8.55
C GLN A 159 -18.38 21.64 8.63
N LEU A 160 -17.84 20.66 9.36
CA LEU A 160 -16.39 20.49 9.53
C LEU A 160 -15.71 19.86 8.33
N LEU A 161 -16.45 19.10 7.50
CA LEU A 161 -15.97 18.47 6.27
C LEU A 161 -16.27 19.32 5.02
N ASP A 162 -16.82 20.53 5.18
CA ASP A 162 -17.04 21.45 4.07
C ASP A 162 -15.69 21.89 3.47
N HIS A 163 -15.62 21.96 2.13
CA HIS A 163 -14.38 22.31 1.41
C HIS A 163 -13.86 23.71 1.74
N ARG A 164 -14.70 24.60 2.29
CA ARG A 164 -14.32 25.92 2.77
C ARG A 164 -13.47 25.87 4.03
N GLN A 165 -13.55 24.77 4.80
CA GLN A 165 -12.76 24.61 6.03
C GLN A 165 -11.28 24.37 5.71
N PRO A 166 -10.35 24.79 6.59
CA PRO A 166 -8.96 24.39 6.52
C PRO A 166 -8.80 22.87 6.55
N VAL A 167 -7.85 22.34 5.78
CA VAL A 167 -7.60 20.89 5.69
C VAL A 167 -7.24 20.27 7.04
N GLU A 168 -6.58 21.01 7.93
CA GLU A 168 -6.24 20.54 9.27
C GLU A 168 -7.48 20.29 10.14
N VAL A 169 -8.53 21.10 9.96
CA VAL A 169 -9.82 20.91 10.65
C VAL A 169 -10.59 19.75 10.03
N GLN A 170 -10.63 19.66 8.70
CA GLN A 170 -11.26 18.54 7.99
C GLN A 170 -10.61 17.20 8.35
N LEU A 171 -9.26 17.13 8.37
CA LEU A 171 -8.51 15.93 8.77
C LEU A 171 -8.84 15.52 10.20
N ALA A 172 -8.87 16.48 11.13
CA ALA A 172 -9.27 16.22 12.50
C ALA A 172 -10.71 15.70 12.63
N ALA A 173 -11.63 16.16 11.78
CA ALA A 173 -13.00 15.64 11.73
C ALA A 173 -13.06 14.21 11.16
N VAL A 174 -12.31 13.91 10.09
CA VAL A 174 -12.17 12.54 9.56
C VAL A 174 -11.60 11.59 10.62
N GLU A 175 -10.56 12.03 11.34
CA GLU A 175 -9.97 11.30 12.46
C GLU A 175 -10.98 11.02 13.58
N ALA A 176 -11.85 11.99 13.89
CA ALA A 176 -12.89 11.84 14.90
C ALA A 176 -13.98 10.84 14.47
N LEU A 177 -14.45 10.95 13.22
CA LEU A 177 -15.45 10.06 12.63
C LEU A 177 -14.93 8.61 12.53
N GLY A 178 -13.68 8.43 12.13
CA GLY A 178 -13.03 7.12 12.08
C GLY A 178 -12.87 6.46 13.46
N ALA A 179 -12.69 7.28 14.51
CA ALA A 179 -12.55 6.81 15.89
C ALA A 179 -13.91 6.51 16.56
N ALA A 180 -15.00 7.17 16.15
CA ALA A 180 -16.33 7.02 16.73
C ALA A 180 -16.91 5.59 16.60
N ASP A 181 -16.38 4.80 15.66
CA ASP A 181 -16.75 3.41 15.43
C ASP A 181 -18.26 3.22 15.27
N ASP A 182 -18.82 4.03 14.38
CA ASP A 182 -20.23 4.13 14.04
C ASP A 182 -20.40 4.04 12.51
N ALA A 183 -21.41 3.29 12.06
CA ALA A 183 -21.63 3.05 10.63
C ALA A 183 -22.14 4.29 9.89
N ALA A 184 -22.95 5.15 10.54
CA ALA A 184 -23.45 6.37 9.92
C ALA A 184 -22.34 7.40 9.75
N ALA A 185 -21.40 7.50 10.72
CA ALA A 185 -20.19 8.30 10.60
C ALA A 185 -19.33 7.87 9.40
N MET A 186 -19.11 6.57 9.21
CA MET A 186 -18.35 6.07 8.05
C MET A 186 -19.10 6.31 6.73
N SER A 187 -20.43 6.17 6.72
CA SER A 187 -21.26 6.46 5.54
C SER A 187 -21.16 7.93 5.12
N LEU A 188 -21.11 8.86 6.09
CA LEU A 188 -20.95 10.29 5.81
C LEU A 188 -19.59 10.59 5.13
N LEU A 189 -18.52 9.90 5.55
CA LEU A 189 -17.21 10.03 4.90
C LEU A 189 -17.24 9.59 3.43
N LEU A 190 -18.00 8.54 3.11
CA LEU A 190 -18.18 8.06 1.73
C LEU A 190 -19.02 9.04 0.90
N GLU A 191 -20.08 9.61 1.50
CA GLU A 191 -20.95 10.60 0.85
C GLU A 191 -20.17 11.86 0.43
N LYS A 192 -19.31 12.37 1.32
CA LYS A 192 -18.50 13.57 1.06
C LYS A 192 -17.23 13.29 0.26
N PHE A 193 -16.86 12.02 0.08
CA PHE A 193 -15.62 11.58 -0.56
C PHE A 193 -15.31 12.29 -1.89
N PRO A 194 -16.28 12.51 -2.81
CA PRO A 194 -16.00 13.18 -4.08
C PRO A 194 -15.42 14.59 -3.92
N SER A 195 -15.70 15.29 -2.81
CA SER A 195 -15.22 16.65 -2.55
C SER A 195 -13.84 16.71 -1.89
N PHE A 196 -13.30 15.58 -1.45
CA PHE A 196 -12.10 15.54 -0.63
C PHE A 196 -10.83 15.74 -1.45
N THR A 197 -9.87 16.45 -0.84
CA THR A 197 -8.50 16.59 -1.35
C THR A 197 -7.75 15.26 -1.19
N PRO A 198 -6.61 15.03 -1.88
CA PRO A 198 -5.89 13.77 -1.79
C PRO A 198 -5.48 13.41 -0.36
N ARG A 199 -5.14 14.41 0.47
CA ARG A 199 -4.81 14.22 1.90
C ARG A 199 -6.02 13.70 2.69
N LEU A 200 -7.20 14.25 2.43
CA LEU A 200 -8.44 13.82 3.08
C LEU A 200 -8.89 12.45 2.59
N SER A 201 -8.84 12.19 1.28
CA SER A 201 -9.12 10.87 0.71
C SER A 201 -8.21 9.80 1.31
N ALA A 202 -6.91 10.08 1.47
CA ALA A 202 -5.99 9.16 2.12
C ALA A 202 -6.36 8.88 3.59
N ALA A 203 -6.71 9.92 4.36
CA ALA A 203 -7.13 9.78 5.75
C ALA A 203 -8.45 8.99 5.89
N VAL A 204 -9.40 9.17 4.97
CA VAL A 204 -10.63 8.37 4.92
C VAL A 204 -10.31 6.91 4.62
N MET A 205 -9.43 6.65 3.66
CA MET A 205 -8.98 5.29 3.36
C MET A 205 -8.30 4.66 4.58
N ASP A 206 -7.44 5.37 5.30
CA ASP A 206 -6.86 4.88 6.56
C ASP A 206 -7.94 4.52 7.59
N ALA A 207 -8.96 5.35 7.74
CA ALA A 207 -10.08 5.07 8.65
C ALA A 207 -10.87 3.80 8.26
N PHE A 208 -11.03 3.51 6.97
CA PHE A 208 -11.67 2.27 6.49
C PHE A 208 -10.77 1.04 6.69
N PHE A 209 -9.48 1.15 6.35
CA PHE A 209 -8.53 0.05 6.46
C PHE A 209 -8.09 -0.25 7.90
N ALA A 210 -8.34 0.66 8.85
CA ALA A 210 -8.11 0.43 10.27
C ALA A 210 -8.92 -0.75 10.85
N LYS A 211 -10.07 -1.12 10.25
CA LYS A 211 -10.88 -2.26 10.71
C LYS A 211 -11.44 -3.07 9.55
N GLN A 212 -11.22 -4.38 9.59
CA GLN A 212 -11.67 -5.30 8.54
C GLN A 212 -13.21 -5.31 8.37
N GLU A 213 -13.95 -4.96 9.42
CA GLU A 213 -15.42 -4.88 9.44
C GLU A 213 -15.96 -3.70 8.61
N ARG A 214 -15.14 -2.69 8.32
CA ARG A 214 -15.53 -1.51 7.53
C ARG A 214 -15.37 -1.71 6.03
N LEU A 215 -14.50 -2.64 5.62
CA LEU A 215 -14.17 -2.89 4.22
C LEU A 215 -15.36 -3.29 3.33
N PRO A 216 -16.37 -4.07 3.78
CA PRO A 216 -17.54 -4.37 2.95
C PRO A 216 -18.31 -3.13 2.49
N MET A 217 -18.38 -2.09 3.34
CA MET A 217 -19.02 -0.80 3.03
C MET A 217 -18.20 0.00 2.00
N LEU A 218 -16.87 0.01 2.15
CA LEU A 218 -15.98 0.62 1.16
C LEU A 218 -16.10 -0.07 -0.20
N LEU A 219 -16.09 -1.41 -0.22
CA LEU A 219 -16.24 -2.19 -1.46
C LEU A 219 -17.59 -1.90 -2.13
N GLU A 220 -18.67 -1.75 -1.36
CA GLU A 220 -19.98 -1.39 -1.90
C GLU A 220 -19.95 0.00 -2.56
N ALA A 221 -19.32 0.98 -1.92
CA ALA A 221 -19.16 2.32 -2.50
C ALA A 221 -18.32 2.31 -3.78
N LEU A 222 -17.30 1.46 -3.86
CA LEU A 222 -16.50 1.30 -5.08
C LEU A 222 -17.29 0.59 -6.20
N GLU A 223 -18.03 -0.48 -5.86
CA GLU A 223 -18.88 -1.24 -6.80
C GLU A 223 -20.00 -0.37 -7.38
N GLN A 224 -20.61 0.49 -6.55
CA GLN A 224 -21.61 1.47 -6.97
C GLN A 224 -20.99 2.66 -7.71
N SER A 225 -19.67 2.68 -7.88
CA SER A 225 -18.93 3.80 -8.44
C SER A 225 -19.23 5.10 -7.69
N ALA A 226 -19.52 5.08 -6.39
CA ALA A 226 -19.60 6.30 -5.57
C ALA A 226 -18.18 6.87 -5.34
N ILE A 227 -17.20 5.97 -5.23
CA ILE A 227 -15.78 6.26 -5.12
C ILE A 227 -15.05 5.60 -6.28
N PRO A 228 -14.10 6.28 -6.96
CA PRO A 228 -13.36 5.66 -8.05
C PRO A 228 -12.30 4.68 -7.50
N ALA A 229 -12.12 3.55 -8.17
CA ALA A 229 -11.11 2.54 -7.82
C ALA A 229 -9.66 3.08 -7.87
N SER A 230 -9.43 4.15 -8.63
CA SER A 230 -8.16 4.91 -8.63
C SER A 230 -7.81 5.51 -7.26
N SER A 231 -8.79 5.67 -6.36
CA SER A 231 -8.56 6.13 -4.99
C SER A 231 -7.78 5.12 -4.13
N LEU A 232 -7.71 3.85 -4.56
CA LEU A 232 -6.92 2.82 -3.90
C LEU A 232 -5.51 2.78 -4.49
N ASP A 233 -4.50 2.96 -3.63
CA ASP A 233 -3.10 2.70 -3.97
C ASP A 233 -2.81 1.19 -4.09
N ALA A 234 -1.61 0.85 -4.57
CA ALA A 234 -1.21 -0.52 -4.80
C ALA A 234 -1.23 -1.39 -3.53
N VAL A 235 -0.86 -0.83 -2.37
CA VAL A 235 -0.82 -1.56 -1.10
C VAL A 235 -2.24 -1.91 -0.65
N ARG A 236 -3.16 -0.95 -0.73
CA ARG A 236 -4.57 -1.16 -0.36
C ARG A 236 -5.28 -2.12 -1.31
N ARG A 237 -4.98 -2.06 -2.62
CA ARG A 237 -5.47 -3.04 -3.59
C ARG A 237 -4.99 -4.45 -3.25
N ASP A 238 -3.71 -4.61 -2.92
CA ASP A 238 -3.15 -5.89 -2.51
C ASP A 238 -3.82 -6.43 -1.23
N GLN A 239 -3.94 -5.59 -0.20
CA GLN A 239 -4.63 -5.93 1.06
C GLN A 239 -6.07 -6.40 0.84
N LEU A 240 -6.82 -5.76 -0.07
CA LEU A 240 -8.18 -6.18 -0.42
C LEU A 240 -8.16 -7.51 -1.19
N ASN A 241 -7.32 -7.65 -2.22
CA ASN A 241 -7.20 -8.86 -3.03
C ASN A 241 -6.73 -10.09 -2.25
N ASN A 242 -5.92 -9.88 -1.22
CA ASN A 242 -5.35 -10.91 -0.35
C ASN A 242 -5.98 -10.93 1.05
N SER A 243 -7.16 -10.32 1.21
CA SER A 243 -7.85 -10.28 2.50
C SER A 243 -8.10 -11.69 3.05
N PRO A 244 -7.88 -11.94 4.35
CA PRO A 244 -8.13 -13.25 4.96
C PRO A 244 -9.63 -13.61 4.99
N LYS A 245 -10.52 -12.62 4.87
CA LYS A 245 -11.96 -12.86 4.61
C LYS A 245 -12.14 -13.06 3.10
N SER A 246 -12.48 -14.30 2.71
CA SER A 246 -12.62 -14.72 1.31
C SER A 246 -13.64 -13.92 0.51
N GLU A 247 -14.72 -13.45 1.14
CA GLU A 247 -15.74 -12.59 0.52
C GLU A 247 -15.16 -11.24 0.05
N ILE A 248 -14.38 -10.58 0.91
CA ILE A 248 -13.72 -9.30 0.61
C ILE A 248 -12.76 -9.50 -0.57
N ALA A 249 -11.94 -10.55 -0.51
CA ALA A 249 -10.97 -10.87 -1.55
C ALA A 249 -11.63 -11.18 -2.90
N ALA A 250 -12.76 -11.90 -2.90
CA ALA A 250 -13.51 -12.20 -4.12
C ALA A 250 -14.13 -10.94 -4.75
N ARG A 251 -14.75 -10.08 -3.93
CA ARG A 251 -15.32 -8.79 -4.39
C ARG A 251 -14.23 -7.88 -4.94
N ALA A 252 -13.13 -7.73 -4.21
CA ALA A 252 -11.99 -6.92 -4.62
C ALA A 252 -11.38 -7.40 -5.95
N ARG A 253 -11.11 -8.71 -6.10
CA ARG A 253 -10.56 -9.25 -7.35
C ARG A 253 -11.49 -9.06 -8.53
N LYS A 254 -12.81 -9.11 -8.32
CA LYS A 254 -13.79 -8.84 -9.37
C LYS A 254 -13.84 -7.36 -9.75
N LEU A 255 -13.85 -6.48 -8.76
CA LEU A 255 -13.90 -5.03 -8.92
C LEU A 255 -12.62 -4.46 -9.52
N LEU A 256 -11.46 -4.98 -9.11
CA LEU A 256 -10.13 -4.51 -9.49
C LEU A 256 -9.53 -5.33 -10.64
N ALA A 257 -10.25 -6.31 -11.16
CA ALA A 257 -9.88 -6.94 -12.42
C ALA A 257 -9.77 -5.82 -13.48
N PRO A 258 -8.79 -5.88 -14.39
CA PRO A 258 -8.70 -4.92 -15.48
C PRO A 258 -10.07 -4.82 -16.15
N GLU A 259 -10.71 -3.65 -16.06
CA GLU A 259 -11.96 -3.44 -16.76
C GLU A 259 -11.65 -3.65 -18.24
N LYS A 260 -12.41 -4.54 -18.89
CA LYS A 260 -12.49 -4.47 -20.34
C LYS A 260 -13.14 -3.14 -20.63
N GLY A 261 -12.39 -2.20 -21.18
CA GLY A 261 -12.93 -0.92 -21.65
C GLY A 261 -14.14 -1.14 -22.57
N THR A 262 -14.85 -0.07 -22.93
CA THR A 262 -15.94 -0.19 -23.90
C THR A 262 -15.44 -0.95 -25.14
N ALA A 263 -16.30 -1.73 -25.80
CA ALA A 263 -15.88 -2.50 -26.98
C ALA A 263 -15.20 -1.61 -28.04
N GLU A 264 -15.56 -0.33 -28.09
CA GLU A 264 -14.93 0.71 -28.89
C GLU A 264 -13.52 1.07 -28.40
N ARG A 265 -13.32 1.35 -27.10
CA ARG A 265 -11.99 1.66 -26.52
C ARG A 265 -11.04 0.47 -26.62
N GLN A 266 -11.53 -0.76 -26.39
CA GLN A 266 -10.72 -1.97 -26.56
C GLN A 266 -10.28 -2.14 -28.03
N SER A 267 -11.15 -1.83 -28.99
CA SER A 267 -10.79 -1.84 -30.42
C SER A 267 -9.69 -0.83 -30.75
N VAL A 268 -9.71 0.36 -30.13
CA VAL A 268 -8.61 1.34 -30.24
C VAL A 268 -7.32 0.74 -29.66
N LEU A 269 -7.35 0.20 -28.44
CA LEU A 269 -6.16 -0.42 -27.83
C LEU A 269 -5.58 -1.54 -28.70
N ASP A 270 -6.41 -2.43 -29.24
CA ASP A 270 -5.98 -3.51 -30.11
C ASP A 270 -5.36 -2.99 -31.41
N HIS A 271 -5.92 -1.92 -31.99
CA HIS A 271 -5.38 -1.26 -33.17
C HIS A 271 -3.98 -0.70 -32.90
N TYR A 272 -3.80 0.02 -31.79
CA TYR A 272 -2.51 0.62 -31.43
C TYR A 272 -1.49 -0.40 -30.90
N ALA A 273 -1.94 -1.51 -30.31
CA ALA A 273 -1.06 -2.60 -29.87
C ALA A 273 -0.30 -3.23 -31.05
N SER A 274 -0.88 -3.23 -32.25
CA SER A 274 -0.17 -3.65 -33.47
C SER A 274 1.07 -2.78 -33.75
N GLY A 275 1.05 -1.52 -33.33
CA GLY A 275 2.15 -0.56 -33.46
C GLY A 275 3.38 -0.93 -32.64
N LEU A 276 3.23 -1.64 -31.51
CA LEU A 276 4.35 -2.02 -30.63
C LEU A 276 5.41 -2.89 -31.33
N ARG A 277 5.02 -3.55 -32.44
CA ARG A 277 5.87 -4.42 -33.27
C ARG A 277 6.57 -3.67 -34.41
N LEU A 278 6.22 -2.41 -34.65
CA LEU A 278 6.82 -1.59 -35.69
C LEU A 278 8.24 -1.14 -35.30
N PRO A 279 9.12 -0.89 -36.28
CA PRO A 279 10.41 -0.24 -36.02
C PRO A 279 10.20 1.09 -35.31
N ARG A 280 11.06 1.40 -34.34
CA ARG A 280 10.94 2.60 -33.50
C ARG A 280 12.02 3.61 -33.86
N ASP A 281 11.62 4.86 -34.06
CA ASP A 281 12.51 6.00 -34.29
C ASP A 281 12.38 7.00 -33.15
N ALA A 282 13.41 7.06 -32.30
CA ALA A 282 13.40 7.90 -31.12
C ALA A 282 13.36 9.41 -31.44
N ALA A 283 13.84 9.84 -32.60
CA ALA A 283 13.79 11.26 -32.98
C ALA A 283 12.36 11.68 -33.35
N ARG A 284 11.64 10.83 -34.09
CA ARG A 284 10.19 11.04 -34.32
C ARG A 284 9.40 10.91 -33.02
N GLY A 285 9.77 9.95 -32.17
CA GLY A 285 9.16 9.76 -30.86
C GLY A 285 9.31 10.98 -29.95
N LYS A 286 10.47 11.63 -29.97
CA LYS A 286 10.68 12.90 -29.25
C LYS A 286 9.72 13.98 -29.75
N ALA A 287 9.53 14.11 -31.06
CA ALA A 287 8.62 15.10 -31.60
C ALA A 287 7.15 14.87 -31.15
N VAL A 288 6.73 13.60 -31.04
CA VAL A 288 5.43 13.23 -30.47
C VAL A 288 5.36 13.59 -28.99
N PHE A 289 6.40 13.25 -28.22
CA PHE A 289 6.51 13.59 -26.79
C PHE A 289 6.40 15.10 -26.56
N ASP A 290 7.18 15.90 -27.29
CA ASP A 290 7.20 17.36 -27.18
C ASP A 290 5.83 17.96 -27.50
N LYS A 291 5.11 17.41 -28.49
CA LYS A 291 3.78 17.90 -28.92
C LYS A 291 2.66 17.49 -27.94
N GLN A 292 2.67 16.24 -27.46
CA GLN A 292 1.50 15.65 -26.77
C GLN A 292 1.71 15.45 -25.26
N CYS A 293 2.93 15.18 -24.82
CA CYS A 293 3.20 14.72 -23.45
C CYS A 293 3.88 15.80 -22.60
N ALA A 294 4.83 16.55 -23.17
CA ALA A 294 5.68 17.50 -22.45
C ALA A 294 4.91 18.67 -21.81
N LYS A 295 3.70 18.96 -22.31
CA LYS A 295 2.76 19.95 -21.77
C LYS A 295 2.31 19.67 -20.33
N CYS A 296 2.31 18.39 -19.95
CA CYS A 296 1.84 17.95 -18.64
C CYS A 296 2.86 17.09 -17.89
N HIS A 297 3.73 16.35 -18.59
CA HIS A 297 4.65 15.40 -17.99
C HIS A 297 6.11 15.84 -18.12
N LYS A 298 6.88 15.53 -17.08
CA LYS A 298 8.32 15.74 -17.04
C LYS A 298 9.06 14.46 -17.42
N LEU A 299 10.14 14.59 -18.19
CA LEU A 299 11.08 13.51 -18.50
C LEU A 299 12.48 14.08 -18.65
N GLY A 300 13.43 13.59 -17.83
CA GLY A 300 14.84 14.03 -17.93
C GLY A 300 15.06 15.53 -17.71
N GLY A 301 14.13 16.23 -17.04
CA GLY A 301 14.19 17.68 -16.84
C GLY A 301 13.42 18.52 -17.86
N GLU A 302 12.95 17.94 -18.96
CA GLU A 302 12.09 18.60 -19.96
C GLU A 302 10.60 18.40 -19.62
N GLY A 303 9.75 19.37 -19.96
CA GLY A 303 8.30 19.34 -19.73
C GLY A 303 7.84 20.00 -18.42
N TYR A 304 6.61 19.67 -17.99
CA TYR A 304 5.94 20.26 -16.82
C TYR A 304 5.51 19.21 -15.80
N GLU A 305 5.16 19.64 -14.58
CA GLU A 305 4.83 18.76 -13.46
C GLU A 305 3.33 18.85 -13.13
N VAL A 306 2.51 18.56 -14.14
CA VAL A 306 1.06 18.49 -14.03
C VAL A 306 0.61 17.05 -13.82
N GLY A 307 1.18 16.12 -14.59
CA GLY A 307 1.10 14.68 -14.41
C GLY A 307 2.37 14.10 -13.77
N PRO A 308 2.41 12.78 -13.48
CA PRO A 308 3.57 12.12 -12.91
C PRO A 308 4.85 12.30 -13.73
N ASP A 309 6.00 12.37 -13.06
CA ASP A 309 7.30 12.27 -13.73
C ASP A 309 7.44 10.91 -14.41
N LEU A 310 7.69 10.92 -15.73
CA LEU A 310 7.74 9.70 -16.52
C LEU A 310 8.95 8.82 -16.20
N LEU A 311 9.98 9.33 -15.51
CA LEU A 311 11.08 8.49 -14.99
C LEU A 311 10.57 7.35 -14.10
N THR A 312 9.43 7.55 -13.42
CA THR A 312 8.78 6.52 -12.60
C THR A 312 8.17 5.38 -13.41
N ALA A 313 7.96 5.57 -14.72
CA ALA A 313 7.36 4.59 -15.60
C ALA A 313 8.37 3.55 -16.14
N LYS A 314 9.64 3.61 -15.69
CA LYS A 314 10.72 2.74 -16.15
C LYS A 314 10.40 1.25 -16.05
N THR A 315 9.68 0.83 -15.02
CA THR A 315 9.32 -0.58 -14.75
C THR A 315 8.05 -1.04 -15.45
N ARG A 316 7.29 -0.15 -16.09
CA ARG A 316 6.06 -0.50 -16.82
C ARG A 316 6.43 -1.21 -18.13
N SER A 317 5.65 -2.20 -18.58
CA SER A 317 5.83 -2.84 -19.90
C SER A 317 5.38 -1.92 -21.04
N ASP A 318 5.71 -2.25 -22.28
CA ASP A 318 5.30 -1.45 -23.45
C ASP A 318 3.78 -1.44 -23.60
N GLU A 319 3.13 -2.56 -23.30
CA GLU A 319 1.67 -2.73 -23.30
C GLU A 319 1.02 -1.90 -22.20
N THR A 320 1.59 -1.88 -20.99
CA THR A 320 1.10 -1.02 -19.90
C THR A 320 1.21 0.45 -20.30
N LEU A 321 2.37 0.89 -20.84
CA LEU A 321 2.55 2.27 -21.29
C LEU A 321 1.54 2.66 -22.37
N LEU A 322 1.33 1.77 -23.36
CA LEU A 322 0.32 1.98 -24.39
C LEU A 322 -1.07 2.17 -23.78
N SER A 323 -1.45 1.28 -22.85
CA SER A 323 -2.75 1.37 -22.17
C SER A 323 -2.90 2.67 -21.39
N ASP A 324 -1.87 3.09 -20.64
CA ASP A 324 -1.89 4.34 -19.88
C ASP A 324 -2.04 5.58 -20.78
N ILE A 325 -1.43 5.53 -21.98
CA ILE A 325 -1.46 6.63 -22.96
C ILE A 325 -2.81 6.70 -23.68
N MET A 326 -3.34 5.56 -24.10
CA MET A 326 -4.54 5.47 -24.95
C MET A 326 -5.84 5.33 -24.17
N ASP A 327 -5.78 4.96 -22.89
CA ASP A 327 -6.93 4.89 -21.98
C ASP A 327 -6.56 5.47 -20.60
N PRO A 328 -6.29 6.79 -20.53
CA PRO A 328 -5.72 7.39 -19.33
C PRO A 328 -6.70 7.48 -18.15
N SER A 329 -8.01 7.41 -18.40
CA SER A 329 -9.04 7.40 -17.36
C SER A 329 -9.20 6.03 -16.70
N SER A 330 -8.76 4.94 -17.35
CA SER A 330 -8.80 3.59 -16.77
C SER A 330 -7.97 3.45 -15.50
N GLN A 331 -6.85 4.19 -15.42
CA GLN A 331 -6.00 4.22 -14.24
C GLN A 331 -5.38 5.60 -13.99
N ILE A 332 -6.02 6.38 -13.14
CA ILE A 332 -5.47 7.66 -12.67
C ILE A 332 -4.51 7.41 -11.51
N THR A 333 -3.30 7.95 -11.60
CA THR A 333 -2.29 7.86 -10.53
C THR A 333 -2.73 8.69 -9.32
N VAL A 334 -2.62 8.12 -8.12
CA VAL A 334 -2.98 8.78 -6.86
C VAL A 334 -2.23 10.12 -6.74
N GLY A 335 -2.95 11.18 -6.37
CA GLY A 335 -2.41 12.54 -6.26
C GLY A 335 -2.44 13.36 -7.56
N TYR A 336 -2.69 12.74 -8.71
CA TYR A 336 -2.76 13.40 -10.02
C TYR A 336 -4.19 13.42 -10.60
N GLY A 337 -5.20 13.20 -9.75
CA GLY A 337 -6.60 13.35 -10.12
C GLY A 337 -6.93 14.80 -10.47
N GLN A 338 -7.70 14.99 -11.53
CA GLN A 338 -8.25 16.29 -11.87
C GLN A 338 -9.32 16.68 -10.85
N TYR A 339 -9.35 17.95 -10.47
CA TYR A 339 -10.41 18.56 -9.69
C TYR A 339 -11.16 19.57 -10.55
N THR A 340 -12.47 19.60 -10.37
CA THR A 340 -13.36 20.66 -10.87
C THR A 340 -13.76 21.52 -9.68
N VAL A 341 -13.49 22.83 -9.76
CA VAL A 341 -13.88 23.81 -8.75
C VAL A 341 -14.80 24.84 -9.37
N ILE A 342 -15.98 25.01 -8.78
CA ILE A 342 -16.97 26.03 -9.13
C ILE A 342 -16.95 27.08 -8.04
N THR A 343 -16.75 28.34 -8.43
CA THR A 343 -16.77 29.47 -7.49
C THR A 343 -18.20 29.99 -7.29
N GLU A 344 -18.43 30.75 -6.22
CA GLU A 344 -19.72 31.43 -5.95
C GLU A 344 -20.17 32.36 -7.10
N THR A 345 -19.23 32.79 -7.94
CA THR A 345 -19.51 33.60 -9.14
C THR A 345 -19.91 32.77 -10.38
N GLY A 346 -19.97 31.44 -10.25
CA GLY A 346 -20.26 30.48 -11.32
C GLY A 346 -19.08 30.18 -12.25
N ARG A 347 -17.86 30.67 -11.95
CA ARG A 347 -16.67 30.33 -12.75
C ARG A 347 -16.21 28.92 -12.44
N ILE A 348 -15.89 28.17 -13.49
CA ILE A 348 -15.43 26.78 -13.43
C ILE A 348 -13.92 26.74 -13.69
N PHE A 349 -13.20 26.02 -12.85
CA PHE A 349 -11.77 25.76 -12.96
C PHE A 349 -11.50 24.27 -12.94
N ASN A 350 -10.60 23.81 -13.80
CA ASN A 350 -10.15 22.42 -13.86
C ASN A 350 -8.63 22.35 -13.70
N GLY A 351 -8.15 21.38 -12.93
CA GLY A 351 -6.72 21.12 -12.81
C GLY A 351 -6.40 20.13 -11.70
N VAL A 352 -5.13 19.74 -11.58
CA VAL A 352 -4.64 18.91 -10.49
C VAL A 352 -4.44 19.78 -9.25
N LEU A 353 -4.76 19.26 -8.06
CA LEU A 353 -4.54 19.98 -6.81
C LEU A 353 -3.04 20.04 -6.48
N ALA A 354 -2.40 21.17 -6.72
CA ALA A 354 -0.96 21.35 -6.53
C ALA A 354 -0.58 21.75 -5.10
N ALA A 355 -1.43 22.52 -4.44
CA ALA A 355 -1.23 22.92 -3.05
C ALA A 355 -2.56 23.20 -2.37
N GLU A 356 -2.57 23.08 -1.04
CA GLU A 356 -3.68 23.52 -0.22
C GLU A 356 -3.16 24.16 1.07
N THR A 357 -3.82 25.24 1.48
CA THR A 357 -3.55 25.96 2.72
C THR A 357 -4.85 26.09 3.52
N ALA A 358 -4.76 26.72 4.69
CA ALA A 358 -5.93 27.05 5.51
C ALA A 358 -6.94 27.98 4.80
N THR A 359 -6.50 28.78 3.82
CA THR A 359 -7.36 29.82 3.20
C THR A 359 -7.54 29.65 1.69
N SER A 360 -6.75 28.79 1.05
CA SER A 360 -6.77 28.62 -0.40
C SER A 360 -6.46 27.20 -0.85
N VAL A 361 -6.85 26.91 -2.08
CA VAL A 361 -6.40 25.76 -2.86
C VAL A 361 -5.74 26.27 -4.14
N THR A 362 -4.71 25.58 -4.62
CA THR A 362 -4.03 25.89 -5.88
C THR A 362 -4.28 24.76 -6.85
N LEU A 363 -4.94 25.07 -7.97
CA LEU A 363 -5.07 24.16 -9.09
C LEU A 363 -3.96 24.42 -10.09
N ARG A 364 -3.34 23.36 -10.58
CA ARG A 364 -2.34 23.40 -11.66
C ARG A 364 -2.93 22.76 -12.91
N ALA A 365 -2.92 23.52 -13.99
CA ALA A 365 -3.35 23.09 -15.31
C ALA A 365 -2.13 22.91 -16.25
N GLU A 366 -2.40 22.65 -17.53
CA GLU A 366 -1.42 22.49 -18.61
C GLU A 366 -0.33 23.59 -18.56
N GLU A 367 0.90 23.24 -18.89
CA GLU A 367 2.06 24.16 -18.88
C GLU A 367 2.33 24.81 -17.50
N ASN A 368 2.07 24.09 -16.41
CA ASN A 368 2.19 24.57 -15.02
C ASN A 368 1.38 25.85 -14.73
N LYS A 369 0.27 26.08 -15.45
CA LYS A 369 -0.58 27.23 -15.17
C LYS A 369 -1.30 27.05 -13.84
N GLU A 370 -0.86 27.80 -12.83
CA GLU A 370 -1.46 27.74 -11.49
C GLU A 370 -2.56 28.79 -11.30
N THR A 371 -3.66 28.37 -10.66
CA THR A 371 -4.74 29.24 -10.22
C THR A 371 -4.95 29.05 -8.72
N VAL A 372 -4.76 30.12 -7.96
CA VAL A 372 -5.04 30.14 -6.52
C VAL A 372 -6.50 30.56 -6.31
N LEU A 373 -7.27 29.72 -5.65
CA LEU A 373 -8.68 29.93 -5.33
C LEU A 373 -8.83 30.04 -3.82
N LEU A 374 -9.44 31.13 -3.34
CA LEU A 374 -9.74 31.29 -1.92
C LEU A 374 -10.87 30.32 -1.54
N ARG A 375 -10.69 29.57 -0.46
CA ARG A 375 -11.67 28.57 0.01
C ARG A 375 -13.07 29.17 0.19
N LYS A 376 -13.16 30.38 0.75
CA LYS A 376 -14.43 31.10 0.93
C LYS A 376 -15.17 31.43 -0.37
N GLU A 377 -14.48 31.45 -1.51
CA GLU A 377 -15.08 31.76 -2.82
C GLU A 377 -15.49 30.50 -3.58
N ILE A 378 -15.20 29.32 -3.03
CA ILE A 378 -15.58 28.03 -3.61
C ILE A 378 -17.04 27.76 -3.23
N ASP A 379 -17.84 27.38 -4.23
CA ASP A 379 -19.19 26.89 -4.05
C ASP A 379 -19.21 25.36 -4.07
N GLU A 380 -18.58 24.78 -5.08
CA GLU A 380 -18.43 23.33 -5.23
C GLU A 380 -16.98 22.95 -5.58
N MET A 381 -16.53 21.82 -5.04
CA MET A 381 -15.26 21.20 -5.39
C MET A 381 -15.46 19.69 -5.47
N ALA A 382 -15.02 19.09 -6.57
CA ALA A 382 -15.12 17.65 -6.75
C ALA A 382 -13.92 17.10 -7.53
N ALA A 383 -13.45 15.92 -7.12
CA ALA A 383 -12.52 15.11 -7.90
C ALA A 383 -13.25 14.55 -9.12
N SER A 384 -12.65 14.74 -10.29
CA SER A 384 -13.09 14.17 -11.56
C SER A 384 -12.71 12.69 -11.62
N ARG A 385 -13.56 11.89 -12.27
CA ARG A 385 -13.28 10.50 -12.62
C ARG A 385 -12.55 10.36 -13.95
N VAL A 386 -12.51 11.44 -14.72
CA VAL A 386 -11.84 11.55 -16.01
C VAL A 386 -10.45 12.11 -15.78
N SER A 387 -9.46 11.49 -16.43
CA SER A 387 -8.07 11.96 -16.41
C SER A 387 -7.96 13.34 -17.06
N MET A 388 -6.96 14.12 -16.65
CA MET A 388 -6.62 15.37 -17.33
C MET A 388 -5.88 15.11 -18.66
N MET A 389 -5.37 13.90 -18.88
CA MET A 389 -4.82 13.50 -20.18
C MET A 389 -5.93 13.41 -21.23
N PRO A 390 -5.68 13.79 -22.50
CA PRO A 390 -6.68 13.71 -23.56
C PRO A 390 -7.13 12.26 -23.84
N GLU A 391 -8.45 12.00 -23.85
CA GLU A 391 -9.00 10.68 -24.18
C GLU A 391 -9.06 10.38 -25.68
N ASP A 392 -8.87 11.41 -26.52
CA ASP A 392 -9.01 11.38 -27.99
C ASP A 392 -7.65 11.41 -28.70
N LEU A 393 -6.57 11.00 -28.03
CA LEU A 393 -5.22 11.08 -28.58
C LEU A 393 -5.10 10.34 -29.93
N GLU A 394 -5.89 9.29 -30.13
CA GLU A 394 -5.98 8.51 -31.37
C GLU A 394 -6.36 9.31 -32.62
N LYS A 395 -6.89 10.53 -32.46
CA LYS A 395 -7.18 11.44 -33.57
C LYS A 395 -5.95 12.23 -34.03
N GLU A 396 -4.93 12.30 -33.19
CA GLU A 396 -3.74 13.13 -33.36
C GLU A 396 -2.44 12.35 -33.58
N VAL A 397 -2.47 11.03 -33.36
CA VAL A 397 -1.31 10.14 -33.51
C VAL A 397 -1.71 8.89 -34.30
N THR A 398 -0.73 8.22 -34.89
CA THR A 398 -0.89 6.93 -35.58
C THR A 398 -0.24 5.80 -34.76
N PRO A 399 -0.49 4.51 -35.09
CA PRO A 399 0.23 3.40 -34.46
C PRO A 399 1.77 3.50 -34.59
N GLN A 400 2.27 4.06 -35.69
CA GLN A 400 3.70 4.31 -35.87
C GLN A 400 4.21 5.42 -34.92
N ASP A 401 3.43 6.48 -34.73
CA ASP A 401 3.80 7.56 -33.79
C ASP A 401 3.88 7.04 -32.35
N ILE A 402 2.98 6.13 -31.94
CA ILE A 402 3.05 5.49 -30.62
C ILE A 402 4.27 4.56 -30.51
N ALA A 403 4.58 3.79 -31.55
CA ALA A 403 5.79 2.95 -31.58
C ALA A 403 7.06 3.79 -31.40
N ASP A 404 7.14 4.91 -32.13
CA ASP A 404 8.24 5.86 -32.07
C ASP A 404 8.30 6.54 -30.69
N LEU A 405 7.17 6.98 -30.13
CA LEU A 405 7.04 7.57 -28.79
C LEU A 405 7.55 6.60 -27.72
N ILE A 406 7.09 5.35 -27.71
CA ILE A 406 7.57 4.34 -26.77
C ILE A 406 9.06 4.10 -26.96
N GLY A 407 9.57 4.08 -28.20
CA GLY A 407 11.01 4.02 -28.48
C GLY A 407 11.79 5.16 -27.82
N PHE A 408 11.31 6.39 -27.95
CA PHE A 408 11.90 7.57 -27.30
C PHE A 408 11.83 7.49 -25.78
N LEU A 409 10.68 7.12 -25.21
CA LEU A 409 10.52 6.94 -23.76
C LEU A 409 11.52 5.90 -23.26
N ARG A 410 11.62 4.74 -23.90
CA ARG A 410 12.58 3.68 -23.52
C ARG A 410 14.02 4.12 -23.61
N GLN A 411 14.39 4.88 -24.64
CA GLN A 411 15.73 5.46 -24.74
C GLN A 411 16.01 6.44 -23.59
N SER A 412 15.03 7.29 -23.26
CA SER A 412 15.15 8.35 -22.25
C SER A 412 15.08 7.84 -20.80
N LEU A 413 14.33 6.76 -20.56
CA LEU A 413 14.23 6.08 -19.26
C LEU A 413 15.48 5.22 -18.96
N GLY A 414 16.37 5.06 -19.95
CA GLY A 414 17.49 4.13 -19.92
C GLY A 414 17.04 2.67 -20.11
N PRO A 415 17.98 1.72 -20.23
CA PRO A 415 17.65 0.31 -20.48
C PRO A 415 16.64 -0.21 -19.45
N THR A 416 15.61 -0.88 -19.97
CA THR A 416 14.39 -1.26 -19.25
C THR A 416 14.39 -2.66 -18.67
N LEU A 417 15.38 -3.48 -18.99
CA LEU A 417 15.61 -4.74 -18.29
C LEU A 417 17.12 -4.85 -18.05
N PRO A 418 17.55 -5.20 -16.84
CA PRO A 418 18.96 -5.39 -16.59
C PRO A 418 19.44 -6.55 -17.47
N SER A 419 20.64 -6.44 -18.03
CA SER A 419 21.31 -7.54 -18.74
C SER A 419 21.51 -8.79 -17.86
N ARG A 420 21.38 -8.58 -16.55
CA ARG A 420 21.35 -9.55 -15.46
C ARG A 420 20.04 -9.43 -14.70
N LEU A 421 19.21 -10.47 -14.71
CA LEU A 421 17.98 -10.50 -13.93
C LEU A 421 18.15 -11.43 -12.72
N VAL A 422 18.06 -10.89 -11.51
CA VAL A 422 18.07 -11.68 -10.28
C VAL A 422 16.66 -12.22 -10.05
N LEU A 423 16.53 -13.54 -10.04
CA LEU A 423 15.28 -14.27 -9.82
C LEU A 423 15.04 -14.60 -8.34
N VAL A 424 16.11 -14.91 -7.60
CA VAL A 424 16.07 -15.28 -6.18
C VAL A 424 17.24 -14.67 -5.44
N ASP A 425 16.94 -13.95 -4.35
CA ASP A 425 17.87 -13.30 -3.42
C ASP A 425 17.17 -13.19 -2.04
N ASP A 426 17.33 -12.09 -1.31
CA ASP A 426 16.76 -11.86 0.03
C ASP A 426 15.30 -11.36 0.07
N ASP A 427 14.53 -11.50 -1.02
CA ASP A 427 13.12 -11.09 -1.09
C ASP A 427 12.20 -11.98 -0.24
N PRO A 428 11.57 -11.46 0.84
CA PRO A 428 10.68 -12.23 1.70
C PRO A 428 9.39 -12.70 1.00
N ALA A 429 9.03 -12.13 -0.16
CA ALA A 429 7.89 -12.57 -0.95
C ALA A 429 8.18 -13.84 -1.77
N PHE A 430 9.44 -14.11 -2.14
CA PHE A 430 9.78 -15.23 -3.02
C PHE A 430 9.41 -16.62 -2.46
N PRO A 431 9.68 -16.96 -1.18
CA PRO A 431 9.21 -18.24 -0.62
C PRO A 431 7.70 -18.45 -0.73
N LEU A 432 6.91 -17.35 -0.72
CA LEU A 432 5.45 -17.40 -0.81
C LEU A 432 4.96 -17.71 -2.23
N THR A 433 5.79 -17.52 -3.27
CA THR A 433 5.44 -17.88 -4.64
C THR A 433 5.54 -19.38 -4.90
N LEU A 434 6.27 -20.13 -4.06
CA LEU A 434 6.43 -21.60 -4.17
C LEU A 434 5.29 -22.34 -3.46
N THR A 435 4.11 -22.32 -4.08
CA THR A 435 2.85 -22.76 -3.45
C THR A 435 2.65 -24.27 -3.44
N GLU A 436 3.41 -25.04 -4.22
CA GLU A 436 3.24 -26.47 -4.42
C GLU A 436 4.38 -27.30 -3.78
N GLY A 437 4.14 -28.60 -3.59
CA GLY A 437 5.09 -29.54 -2.98
C GLY A 437 4.94 -29.73 -1.47
N ASP A 438 5.45 -30.86 -0.97
CA ASP A 438 5.32 -31.28 0.43
C ASP A 438 6.46 -30.79 1.34
N GLY A 439 7.47 -30.14 0.76
CA GLY A 439 8.60 -29.58 1.51
C GLY A 439 8.26 -28.29 2.25
N ARG A 440 9.27 -27.69 2.88
CA ARG A 440 9.16 -26.36 3.50
C ARG A 440 10.22 -25.44 2.94
N VAL A 441 9.86 -24.17 2.78
CA VAL A 441 10.75 -23.12 2.31
C VAL A 441 10.69 -21.91 3.24
N TRP A 442 11.83 -21.29 3.53
CA TRP A 442 11.95 -20.05 4.30
C TRP A 442 13.22 -19.30 3.91
N LEU A 443 13.36 -18.06 4.35
CA LEU A 443 14.62 -17.32 4.24
C LEU A 443 15.51 -17.57 5.47
N GLU A 444 16.72 -18.04 5.23
CA GLU A 444 17.76 -18.25 6.24
C GLU A 444 18.72 -17.05 6.24
N SER A 445 18.78 -16.33 7.35
CA SER A 445 19.55 -15.08 7.47
C SER A 445 20.93 -15.26 8.11
N THR A 446 21.25 -16.45 8.62
CA THR A 446 22.53 -16.72 9.27
C THR A 446 23.59 -17.33 8.35
N ASP A 447 23.19 -17.86 7.20
CA ASP A 447 24.05 -18.51 6.21
C ASP A 447 23.57 -18.16 4.80
N ALA A 448 24.14 -17.09 4.24
CA ALA A 448 23.84 -16.57 2.90
C ALA A 448 25.13 -16.44 2.07
N HIS A 449 25.04 -16.64 0.77
CA HIS A 449 26.13 -16.44 -0.17
C HIS A 449 26.27 -14.97 -0.57
N ALA A 450 25.14 -14.29 -0.79
CA ALA A 450 25.04 -12.88 -1.12
C ALA A 450 23.84 -12.26 -0.39
N GLY A 451 23.81 -10.94 -0.26
CA GLY A 451 22.69 -10.25 0.40
C GLY A 451 22.58 -10.58 1.90
N ASN A 452 21.36 -10.54 2.43
CA ASN A 452 21.07 -10.71 3.86
C ASN A 452 20.47 -12.07 4.22
N ALA A 453 20.04 -12.86 3.23
CA ALA A 453 19.42 -14.17 3.46
C ALA A 453 19.49 -15.06 2.22
N ALA A 454 19.53 -16.38 2.42
CA ALA A 454 19.40 -17.38 1.38
C ALA A 454 18.06 -18.13 1.47
N LEU A 455 17.62 -18.70 0.35
CA LEU A 455 16.45 -19.57 0.31
C LEU A 455 16.79 -20.95 0.89
N ALA A 456 16.20 -21.29 2.02
CA ALA A 456 16.34 -22.61 2.64
C ALA A 456 15.17 -23.52 2.27
N VAL A 457 15.47 -24.75 1.86
CA VAL A 457 14.50 -25.76 1.46
C VAL A 457 14.71 -27.04 2.26
N ALA A 458 13.66 -27.49 2.95
CA ALA A 458 13.60 -28.82 3.54
C ALA A 458 12.87 -29.80 2.58
N PRO A 459 13.20 -31.10 2.63
CA PRO A 459 12.82 -32.07 1.61
C PRO A 459 11.31 -32.30 1.52
N PRO A 460 10.80 -32.80 0.37
CA PRO A 460 11.57 -33.04 -0.86
C PRO A 460 11.82 -31.74 -1.64
N GLN A 461 10.79 -30.91 -1.81
CA GLN A 461 10.87 -29.63 -2.51
C GLN A 461 9.63 -28.77 -2.23
N ARG A 462 9.76 -27.47 -2.50
CA ARG A 462 8.66 -26.53 -2.73
C ARG A 462 8.85 -25.92 -4.10
N PHE A 463 7.79 -25.75 -4.87
CA PHE A 463 7.90 -25.32 -6.26
C PHE A 463 6.67 -24.52 -6.72
N ALA A 464 6.81 -23.93 -7.90
CA ALA A 464 5.69 -23.42 -8.69
C ALA A 464 6.06 -23.51 -10.18
N ALA A 465 5.18 -24.12 -11.00
CA ALA A 465 5.42 -24.28 -12.44
C ALA A 465 5.24 -22.95 -13.21
N LYS A 466 4.44 -22.05 -12.64
CA LYS A 466 4.08 -20.74 -13.21
C LYS A 466 4.12 -19.67 -12.13
N ILE A 467 5.25 -19.00 -12.00
CA ILE A 467 5.42 -17.87 -11.09
C ILE A 467 4.87 -16.61 -11.80
N PRO A 468 3.99 -15.81 -11.17
CA PRO A 468 3.47 -14.60 -11.78
C PRO A 468 4.57 -13.66 -12.28
N GLY A 469 4.49 -13.24 -13.54
CA GLY A 469 5.48 -12.37 -14.19
C GLY A 469 6.71 -13.08 -14.77
N TRP A 470 6.83 -14.41 -14.63
CA TRP A 470 7.90 -15.19 -15.23
C TRP A 470 7.51 -15.69 -16.62
N GLU A 471 8.07 -15.04 -17.65
CA GLU A 471 7.97 -15.42 -19.06
C GLU A 471 9.32 -15.14 -19.75
N PHE A 472 10.40 -15.69 -19.19
CA PHE A 472 11.76 -15.33 -19.61
C PHE A 472 12.23 -16.22 -20.75
N ARG A 473 12.43 -15.61 -21.92
CA ARG A 473 12.83 -16.34 -23.12
C ARG A 473 14.32 -16.71 -23.11
N VAL A 474 14.61 -17.99 -23.33
CA VAL A 474 15.98 -18.51 -23.55
C VAL A 474 16.28 -18.65 -25.04
N ALA A 475 17.38 -18.06 -25.51
CA ALA A 475 17.77 -18.04 -26.94
C ALA A 475 19.29 -18.12 -27.15
N GLU A 476 19.71 -18.51 -28.36
CA GLU A 476 21.14 -18.62 -28.74
C GLU A 476 21.85 -17.27 -28.76
N GLN A 477 21.17 -16.26 -29.31
CA GLN A 477 21.63 -14.88 -29.46
C GLN A 477 20.55 -13.97 -28.86
N PRO A 478 20.50 -13.87 -27.53
CA PRO A 478 19.39 -13.23 -26.84
C PRO A 478 19.27 -11.75 -27.19
N ALA A 479 18.08 -11.33 -27.61
CA ALA A 479 17.72 -9.93 -27.76
C ALA A 479 17.51 -9.25 -26.39
N LEU A 480 17.13 -7.98 -26.39
CA LEU A 480 16.79 -7.27 -25.15
C LEU A 480 15.57 -7.93 -24.48
N GLY A 481 15.70 -8.33 -23.21
CA GLY A 481 14.66 -9.06 -22.47
C GLY A 481 14.71 -10.59 -22.62
N GLU A 482 15.64 -11.10 -23.42
CA GLU A 482 15.93 -12.53 -23.53
C GLU A 482 17.25 -12.87 -22.82
N PHE A 483 17.43 -14.14 -22.48
CA PHE A 483 18.56 -14.63 -21.70
C PHE A 483 19.16 -15.89 -22.32
N ARG A 484 20.37 -16.25 -21.89
CA ARG A 484 21.05 -17.47 -22.34
C ARG A 484 21.63 -18.27 -21.19
N TYR A 485 22.11 -17.59 -20.15
CA TYR A 485 22.82 -18.23 -19.06
C TYR A 485 22.00 -18.18 -17.78
N LEU A 486 22.12 -19.24 -16.97
CA LEU A 486 21.65 -19.28 -15.60
C LEU A 486 22.86 -19.34 -14.68
N ARG A 487 22.91 -18.47 -13.68
CA ARG A 487 23.88 -18.52 -12.60
C ARG A 487 23.16 -18.65 -11.26
N PHE A 488 23.68 -19.47 -10.36
CA PHE A 488 23.09 -19.68 -9.05
C PHE A 488 24.15 -20.16 -8.06
N ALA A 489 23.94 -19.88 -6.78
CA ALA A 489 24.68 -20.46 -5.68
C ALA A 489 23.80 -21.48 -4.96
N TRP A 490 24.39 -22.61 -4.58
CA TRP A 490 23.72 -23.61 -3.75
C TRP A 490 24.66 -24.20 -2.69
N LYS A 491 24.08 -24.75 -1.64
CA LYS A 491 24.80 -25.42 -0.55
C LYS A 491 23.91 -26.51 0.04
N GLN A 492 24.50 -27.65 0.36
CA GLN A 492 23.88 -28.80 1.00
C GLN A 492 24.74 -29.23 2.19
N PRO A 493 24.57 -28.62 3.39
CA PRO A 493 25.40 -28.94 4.56
C PRO A 493 25.21 -30.38 5.07
N ALA A 494 23.99 -30.91 4.97
CA ALA A 494 23.63 -32.30 5.31
C ALA A 494 22.71 -32.93 4.26
N GLY A 495 22.74 -34.26 4.09
CA GLY A 495 21.95 -34.99 3.08
C GLY A 495 22.79 -35.65 1.98
N ASP A 496 22.10 -36.14 0.95
CA ASP A 496 22.69 -36.90 -0.17
C ASP A 496 23.01 -36.00 -1.39
N GLY A 497 22.22 -34.96 -1.64
CA GLY A 497 22.37 -34.09 -2.81
C GLY A 497 21.44 -32.87 -2.83
N VAL A 498 21.62 -32.03 -3.85
CA VAL A 498 20.81 -30.84 -4.11
C VAL A 498 20.46 -30.78 -5.60
N MET A 499 19.25 -30.33 -5.93
CA MET A 499 18.80 -30.18 -7.31
C MET A 499 18.04 -28.86 -7.52
N LEU A 500 18.18 -28.31 -8.71
CA LEU A 500 17.41 -27.18 -9.20
C LEU A 500 16.76 -27.58 -10.52
N GLU A 501 15.43 -27.60 -10.53
CA GLU A 501 14.61 -27.88 -11.71
C GLU A 501 13.93 -26.59 -12.19
N LEU A 502 13.86 -26.41 -13.51
CA LEU A 502 13.27 -25.26 -14.18
C LEU A 502 12.00 -25.70 -14.92
N ALA A 503 10.91 -24.97 -14.76
CA ALA A 503 9.70 -25.19 -15.55
C ALA A 503 9.85 -24.51 -16.92
N ALA A 504 9.68 -25.29 -17.98
CA ALA A 504 9.79 -24.85 -19.36
C ALA A 504 8.40 -24.81 -20.00
N ASP A 505 8.06 -23.66 -20.60
CA ASP A 505 6.82 -23.42 -21.32
C ASP A 505 5.57 -23.75 -20.48
N GLY A 506 5.64 -23.48 -19.17
CA GLY A 506 4.53 -23.65 -18.23
C GLY A 506 4.38 -25.06 -17.63
N GLY A 507 5.34 -25.97 -17.86
CA GLY A 507 5.30 -27.35 -17.34
C GLY A 507 6.65 -27.87 -16.87
N TRP A 508 6.61 -28.98 -16.13
CA TRP A 508 7.81 -29.71 -15.69
C TRP A 508 8.26 -30.73 -16.74
N PRO A 509 9.57 -31.01 -16.86
CA PRO A 509 10.05 -32.12 -17.68
C PRO A 509 9.46 -33.46 -17.24
N GLU A 510 9.33 -34.41 -18.17
CA GLU A 510 8.97 -35.79 -17.80
C GLU A 510 10.06 -36.43 -16.93
N PRO A 511 9.76 -37.38 -16.03
CA PRO A 511 10.74 -38.00 -15.13
C PRO A 511 12.00 -38.57 -15.82
N ASN A 512 11.87 -39.11 -17.02
CA ASN A 512 12.97 -39.69 -17.81
C ASN A 512 13.62 -38.67 -18.78
N ASP A 513 13.32 -37.39 -18.62
CA ASP A 513 13.89 -36.30 -19.40
C ASP A 513 14.79 -35.45 -18.51
N SER A 514 16.09 -35.48 -18.81
CA SER A 514 17.09 -34.70 -18.07
C SER A 514 17.07 -33.20 -18.37
N ARG A 515 16.27 -32.75 -19.35
CA ARG A 515 16.19 -31.33 -19.70
C ARG A 515 15.72 -30.51 -18.49
N CYS A 516 16.25 -29.29 -18.37
CA CYS A 516 15.88 -28.33 -17.34
C CYS A 516 16.09 -28.77 -15.88
N ARG A 517 16.92 -29.79 -15.61
CA ARG A 517 17.28 -30.23 -14.25
C ARG A 517 18.79 -30.28 -14.06
N TYR A 518 19.27 -29.66 -12.98
CA TYR A 518 20.67 -29.72 -12.56
C TYR A 518 20.77 -30.27 -11.14
N PHE A 519 21.74 -31.15 -10.88
CA PHE A 519 21.97 -31.66 -9.53
C PHE A 519 23.45 -31.86 -9.19
N SER A 520 23.75 -31.87 -7.89
CA SER A 520 25.05 -32.26 -7.34
C SER A 520 24.91 -33.24 -6.18
N GLY A 521 25.89 -34.14 -6.03
CA GLY A 521 25.84 -35.22 -5.05
C GLY A 521 25.17 -36.48 -5.61
N ARG A 522 24.59 -37.28 -4.71
CA ARG A 522 23.85 -38.49 -5.09
C ARG A 522 22.39 -38.11 -5.41
N ASN A 523 21.96 -38.36 -6.64
CA ASN A 523 20.55 -38.21 -7.00
C ASN A 523 19.73 -39.32 -6.36
N THR A 524 18.86 -38.98 -5.41
CA THR A 524 17.94 -39.92 -4.76
C THR A 524 16.51 -39.80 -5.28
N THR A 525 16.28 -38.99 -6.32
CA THR A 525 14.99 -38.85 -7.00
C THR A 525 14.87 -39.91 -8.10
N ASP A 526 13.64 -40.14 -8.57
CA ASP A 526 13.37 -40.96 -9.75
C ASP A 526 13.47 -40.14 -11.06
N TRP A 527 14.09 -38.96 -11.03
CA TRP A 527 14.17 -38.02 -12.15
C TRP A 527 15.57 -37.97 -12.76
N ASP A 528 15.64 -38.12 -14.08
CA ASP A 528 16.86 -37.87 -14.85
C ASP A 528 17.21 -36.37 -14.77
N ALA A 529 18.50 -36.06 -14.62
CA ALA A 529 18.99 -34.70 -14.48
C ALA A 529 20.44 -34.58 -14.92
N VAL A 530 20.88 -33.37 -15.27
CA VAL A 530 22.28 -33.09 -15.64
C VAL A 530 23.12 -32.96 -14.37
N GLN A 531 24.09 -33.86 -14.19
CA GLN A 531 24.99 -33.81 -13.04
C GLN A 531 25.99 -32.65 -13.19
N VAL A 532 25.99 -31.75 -12.22
CA VAL A 532 26.93 -30.63 -12.09
C VAL A 532 28.22 -31.08 -11.42
N ALA A 533 28.11 -31.85 -10.32
CA ALA A 533 29.24 -32.44 -9.63
C ALA A 533 28.88 -33.78 -8.97
N ALA A 534 29.85 -34.69 -8.88
CA ALA A 534 29.67 -35.98 -8.22
C ALA A 534 29.45 -35.85 -6.71
N ASP A 535 30.14 -34.90 -6.08
CA ASP A 535 30.02 -34.61 -4.65
C ASP A 535 28.96 -33.55 -4.38
N ARG A 536 28.34 -33.63 -3.20
CA ARG A 536 27.39 -32.60 -2.72
C ARG A 536 28.14 -31.33 -2.29
N PRO A 537 27.61 -30.13 -2.55
CA PRO A 537 28.28 -28.88 -2.20
C PRO A 537 28.13 -28.60 -0.70
N VAL A 538 29.10 -29.00 0.12
CA VAL A 538 29.05 -28.75 1.57
C VAL A 538 29.21 -27.26 1.89
N GLU A 539 29.97 -26.54 1.06
CA GLU A 539 30.13 -25.08 1.08
C GLU A 539 29.40 -24.44 -0.11
N TRP A 540 29.14 -23.13 0.01
CA TRP A 540 28.52 -22.33 -1.07
C TRP A 540 29.29 -22.50 -2.38
N THR A 541 28.60 -23.06 -3.36
CA THR A 541 29.16 -23.33 -4.69
C THR A 541 28.35 -22.58 -5.73
N VAL A 542 29.02 -21.73 -6.50
CA VAL A 542 28.41 -20.98 -7.60
C VAL A 542 28.53 -21.78 -8.89
N VAL A 543 27.42 -21.92 -9.59
CA VAL A 543 27.31 -22.66 -10.85
C VAL A 543 26.82 -21.68 -11.92
N THR A 544 27.39 -21.74 -13.12
CA THR A 544 26.90 -21.02 -14.30
C THR A 544 26.69 -22.02 -15.43
N ARG A 545 25.51 -21.99 -16.05
CA ARG A 545 25.10 -22.91 -17.12
C ARG A 545 24.61 -22.14 -18.34
N ASP A 546 24.91 -22.67 -19.52
CA ASP A 546 24.40 -22.19 -20.80
C ASP A 546 23.10 -22.93 -21.10
N LEU A 547 21.97 -22.32 -20.73
CA LEU A 547 20.65 -22.96 -20.82
C LEU A 547 20.31 -23.31 -22.27
N TRP A 548 20.68 -22.45 -23.22
CA TRP A 548 20.40 -22.70 -24.63
C TRP A 548 21.23 -23.87 -25.16
N ARG A 549 22.51 -23.96 -24.79
CA ARG A 549 23.35 -25.10 -25.19
C ARG A 549 22.85 -26.41 -24.59
N ASP A 550 22.39 -26.37 -23.35
CA ASP A 550 21.96 -27.58 -22.63
C ASP A 550 20.57 -28.04 -23.08
N PHE A 551 19.62 -27.13 -23.34
CA PHE A 551 18.20 -27.47 -23.53
C PHE A 551 17.55 -26.87 -24.78
N GLY A 552 18.26 -26.04 -25.54
CA GLY A 552 17.71 -25.28 -26.66
C GLY A 552 16.84 -24.11 -26.21
N SER A 553 15.96 -23.68 -27.10
CA SER A 553 15.12 -22.51 -26.90
C SER A 553 13.82 -22.87 -26.18
N PHE A 554 13.56 -22.27 -25.01
CA PHE A 554 12.30 -22.39 -24.27
C PHE A 554 11.94 -21.09 -23.53
N THR A 555 10.79 -21.06 -22.86
CA THR A 555 10.39 -19.97 -21.96
C THR A 555 10.42 -20.46 -20.51
N LEU A 556 11.20 -19.80 -19.66
CA LEU A 556 11.27 -20.10 -18.24
C LEU A 556 10.06 -19.49 -17.51
N THR A 557 9.25 -20.35 -16.89
CA THR A 557 8.00 -19.94 -16.22
C THR A 557 7.97 -20.24 -14.72
N GLY A 558 8.90 -21.07 -14.21
CA GLY A 558 8.90 -21.47 -12.81
C GLY A 558 10.15 -22.24 -12.39
N ILE A 559 10.23 -22.60 -11.11
CA ILE A 559 11.40 -23.23 -10.51
C ILE A 559 11.03 -24.17 -9.37
N ALA A 560 11.83 -25.22 -9.19
CA ALA A 560 11.71 -26.21 -8.14
C ALA A 560 13.10 -26.46 -7.51
N PRO A 561 13.42 -25.75 -6.42
CA PRO A 561 14.58 -26.07 -5.58
C PRO A 561 14.29 -27.32 -4.73
N THR A 562 15.22 -28.28 -4.75
CA THR A 562 15.02 -29.62 -4.20
C THR A 562 16.16 -30.00 -3.26
N ALA A 563 15.80 -30.49 -2.07
CA ALA A 563 16.73 -31.01 -1.08
C ALA A 563 16.64 -32.54 -1.03
N MET A 564 17.73 -33.24 -1.36
CA MET A 564 17.78 -34.70 -1.25
C MET A 564 18.27 -35.11 0.13
N GLY A 565 17.38 -34.95 1.12
CA GLY A 565 17.66 -35.14 2.54
C GLY A 565 18.35 -33.92 3.18
N GLY A 566 18.14 -33.67 4.46
CA GLY A 566 18.67 -32.46 5.12
C GLY A 566 18.08 -31.16 4.58
N ILE A 567 18.73 -30.01 4.83
CA ILE A 567 18.30 -28.70 4.34
C ILE A 567 19.24 -28.27 3.22
N ALA A 568 18.67 -27.88 2.08
CA ALA A 568 19.38 -27.23 0.98
C ALA A 568 19.26 -25.72 1.10
N LEU A 569 20.31 -25.00 0.73
CA LEU A 569 20.29 -23.54 0.60
C LEU A 569 20.55 -23.16 -0.86
N PHE A 570 19.82 -22.17 -1.34
CA PHE A 570 19.95 -21.57 -2.67
C PHE A 570 20.03 -20.07 -2.53
N ASP A 571 20.86 -19.44 -3.34
CA ASP A 571 21.07 -18.01 -3.28
C ASP A 571 21.50 -17.47 -4.64
N ARG A 572 21.22 -16.19 -4.90
CA ARG A 572 21.60 -15.45 -6.10
C ARG A 572 21.33 -16.20 -7.40
N ILE A 573 20.10 -16.70 -7.56
CA ILE A 573 19.68 -17.33 -8.82
C ILE A 573 19.37 -16.21 -9.81
N GLU A 574 20.04 -16.22 -10.96
CA GLU A 574 19.99 -15.12 -11.92
C GLU A 574 20.11 -15.58 -13.37
N LEU A 575 19.45 -14.85 -14.26
CA LEU A 575 19.58 -15.00 -15.70
C LEU A 575 20.53 -13.94 -16.25
N LEU A 576 21.43 -14.37 -17.13
CA LEU A 576 22.38 -13.48 -17.81
C LEU A 576 22.19 -13.57 -19.32
N ARG A 577 22.39 -12.45 -20.00
CA ARG A 577 22.35 -12.37 -21.45
C ARG A 577 23.71 -12.75 -22.07
N SER A 578 24.81 -12.40 -21.41
CA SER A 578 26.18 -12.78 -21.81
C SER A 578 27.06 -13.16 -20.61
N LEU A 579 28.17 -13.86 -20.86
CA LEU A 579 29.12 -14.25 -19.78
C LEU A 579 30.00 -13.10 -19.30
N ASP A 580 30.20 -12.06 -20.12
CA ASP A 580 30.94 -10.84 -19.74
C ASP A 580 30.22 -10.07 -18.60
N GLU A 581 29.01 -10.50 -18.24
CA GLU A 581 28.15 -9.94 -17.19
C GLU A 581 28.19 -10.76 -15.88
N ALA A 582 29.00 -11.84 -15.82
CA ALA A 582 29.13 -12.73 -14.66
C ALA A 582 30.20 -12.31 -13.64
N GLU A 583 31.17 -11.46 -14.05
CA GLU A 583 32.15 -10.79 -13.20
C GLU A 583 31.53 -9.56 -12.50
#